data_AF-A0A926Y0Y3-F1
#
_entry.id   AF-A0A926Y0Y3-F1
#
_cell.length_a   1.000
_cell.length_b   1.000
_cell.length_c   1.000
_cell.angle_alpha   90.00
_cell.angle_beta   90.00
_cell.angle_gamma   90.00
#
_symmetry.space_group_name_H-M   'P 1'
#
loop_
_entity.id
_entity.type
_entity.pdbx_description
1 polymer ?
#
loop_
_entity_poly.entity_id
_entity_poly.type
_entity_poly.pdbx_seq_one_letter_code
_entity_poly.pdbx_strand_id
1 'polypeptide(L)'
;MILYLSLWDNLCMMFLGMALFKWGFFSAKLSTRSYWLSLLGSYSIGLPLSAVGMFLMQQRLLDPAQYAQQWIIPALGYDVQRALAGIGHASLVILLYRSGVVPWLLKALANVGQMAFSNYILQTLCCTLFFNGYGLGYYGKLAYHQLYYVVAVVWIINLTFSAIWLQFYQFGPLEWA
;
A
#
# COMPACT_ATOMS: atom_id res chain seq x y z
N MET A 1 1.39 21.47 -13.98
CA MET A 1 2.50 20.52 -14.17
C MET A 1 2.37 19.28 -13.28
N ILE A 2 2.17 19.43 -11.95
CA ILE A 2 2.03 18.31 -11.00
C ILE A 2 0.88 17.36 -11.36
N LEU A 3 -0.32 17.89 -11.65
CA LEU A 3 -1.50 17.08 -12.02
C LEU A 3 -1.30 16.26 -13.31
N TYR A 4 -0.54 16.79 -14.27
CA TYR A 4 -0.29 16.12 -15.55
C TYR A 4 0.65 14.92 -15.37
N LEU A 5 1.75 15.11 -14.63
CA LEU A 5 2.69 14.04 -14.34
C LEU A 5 2.07 12.94 -13.47
N SER A 6 1.25 13.31 -12.47
CA SER A 6 0.58 12.33 -11.61
C SER A 6 -0.46 11.48 -12.33
N LEU A 7 -1.13 12.02 -13.35
CA LEU A 7 -2.14 11.28 -14.11
C LEU A 7 -1.46 10.12 -14.88
N TRP A 8 -0.43 10.43 -15.66
CA TRP A 8 0.31 9.43 -16.43
C TRP A 8 0.95 8.38 -15.54
N ASP A 9 1.48 8.80 -14.40
CA ASP A 9 2.08 7.92 -13.42
C ASP A 9 1.09 6.86 -12.88
N ASN A 10 -0.10 7.31 -12.47
CA ASN A 10 -1.18 6.42 -12.03
C ASN A 10 -1.67 5.49 -13.16
N LEU A 11 -1.83 6.02 -14.37
CA LEU A 11 -2.26 5.24 -15.53
C LEU A 11 -1.25 4.15 -15.87
N CYS A 12 0.05 4.44 -15.84
CA CYS A 12 1.10 3.45 -16.07
C CYS A 12 1.02 2.29 -15.08
N MET A 13 0.84 2.57 -13.79
CA MET A 13 0.68 1.52 -12.77
C MET A 13 -0.61 0.72 -12.94
N MET A 14 -1.70 1.40 -13.32
CA MET A 14 -2.97 0.72 -13.63
C MET A 14 -2.84 -0.21 -14.84
N PHE A 15 -2.20 0.25 -15.92
CA PHE A 15 -1.94 -0.57 -17.12
C PHE A 15 -1.01 -1.75 -16.80
N LEU A 16 0.03 -1.54 -16.00
CA LEU A 16 0.91 -2.61 -15.51
C LEU A 16 0.10 -3.65 -14.73
N GLY A 17 -0.75 -3.22 -13.80
CA GLY A 17 -1.64 -4.10 -13.04
C GLY A 17 -2.58 -4.90 -13.93
N MET A 18 -3.20 -4.25 -14.92
CA MET A 18 -4.07 -4.93 -15.90
C MET A 18 -3.30 -5.93 -16.77
N ALA A 19 -2.07 -5.62 -17.18
CA ALA A 19 -1.23 -6.55 -17.92
C ALA A 19 -0.90 -7.80 -17.07
N LEU A 20 -0.47 -7.60 -15.83
CA LEU A 20 -0.22 -8.69 -14.87
C LEU A 20 -1.48 -9.54 -14.63
N PHE A 21 -2.64 -8.89 -14.47
CA PHE A 21 -3.92 -9.59 -14.33
C PHE A 21 -4.22 -10.47 -15.55
N LYS A 22 -4.10 -9.92 -16.77
CA LYS A 22 -4.33 -10.66 -18.02
C LYS A 22 -3.35 -11.81 -18.22
N TRP A 23 -2.10 -11.66 -17.78
CA TRP A 23 -1.12 -12.75 -17.75
C TRP A 23 -1.39 -13.81 -16.67
N GLY A 24 -2.45 -13.66 -15.89
CA GLY A 24 -2.84 -14.60 -14.85
C GLY A 24 -1.99 -14.52 -13.59
N PHE A 25 -1.19 -13.46 -13.43
CA PHE A 25 -0.35 -13.25 -12.25
C PHE A 25 -1.19 -13.16 -10.98
N PHE A 26 -2.21 -12.30 -10.94
CA PHE A 26 -3.10 -12.15 -9.78
C PHE A 26 -4.09 -13.31 -9.60
N SER A 27 -4.36 -14.06 -10.67
CA SER A 27 -5.19 -15.27 -10.62
C SER A 27 -4.42 -16.52 -10.14
N ALA A 28 -3.20 -16.34 -9.63
CA ALA A 28 -2.34 -17.44 -9.22
C ALA A 28 -2.15 -18.53 -10.29
N LYS A 29 -2.10 -18.18 -11.58
CA LYS A 29 -1.96 -19.15 -12.70
C LYS A 29 -0.50 -19.48 -13.05
N LEU A 30 0.44 -18.63 -12.65
CA LEU A 30 1.87 -18.83 -12.97
C LEU A 30 2.50 -19.91 -12.08
N SER A 31 3.65 -20.44 -12.48
CA SER A 31 4.39 -21.43 -11.67
C SER A 31 4.88 -20.81 -10.35
N THR A 32 5.05 -21.62 -9.30
CA THR A 32 5.59 -21.13 -8.00
C THR A 32 7.00 -20.56 -8.17
N ARG A 33 7.81 -21.12 -9.08
CA ARG A 33 9.12 -20.58 -9.46
C ARG A 33 9.01 -19.16 -10.03
N SER A 34 8.01 -18.89 -10.87
CA SER A 34 7.79 -17.57 -11.45
C SER A 34 7.54 -16.50 -10.37
N TYR A 35 6.76 -16.83 -9.33
CA TYR A 35 6.55 -15.91 -8.20
C TYR A 35 7.81 -15.70 -7.37
N TRP A 36 8.61 -16.75 -7.12
CA TRP A 36 9.90 -16.58 -6.43
C TRP A 36 10.88 -15.72 -7.23
N LEU A 37 10.99 -15.95 -8.54
CA LEU A 37 11.83 -15.12 -9.41
C LEU A 37 11.34 -13.67 -9.45
N SER A 38 10.02 -13.45 -9.51
CA SER A 38 9.44 -12.10 -9.48
C SER A 38 9.71 -11.41 -8.14
N LEU A 39 9.52 -12.12 -7.02
CA LEU A 39 9.79 -11.61 -5.67
C LEU A 39 11.26 -11.24 -5.51
N LEU A 40 12.16 -12.18 -5.78
CA LEU A 40 13.60 -11.97 -5.60
C LEU A 40 14.13 -10.93 -6.57
N GLY A 41 13.77 -11.00 -7.85
CA GLY A 41 14.21 -10.04 -8.86
C GLY A 41 13.73 -8.63 -8.55
N SER A 42 12.47 -8.49 -8.15
CA SER A 42 11.91 -7.18 -7.84
C SER A 42 12.47 -6.58 -6.56
N TYR A 43 12.64 -7.35 -5.48
CA TYR A 43 13.23 -6.83 -4.24
C TYR A 43 14.74 -6.61 -4.34
N SER A 44 15.46 -7.43 -5.11
CA SER A 44 16.91 -7.24 -5.32
C SER A 44 17.27 -5.93 -6.02
N ILE A 45 16.34 -5.37 -6.81
CA ILE A 45 16.53 -4.09 -7.51
C ILE A 45 15.76 -2.97 -6.80
N GLY A 46 14.50 -3.22 -6.45
CA GLY A 46 13.60 -2.24 -5.88
C GLY A 46 14.01 -1.76 -4.49
N LEU A 47 14.45 -2.64 -3.59
CA LEU A 47 14.85 -2.23 -2.23
C LEU A 47 16.15 -1.41 -2.24
N PRO A 48 17.22 -1.79 -2.96
CA PRO A 48 18.40 -0.94 -3.08
C PRO A 48 18.08 0.42 -3.71
N LEU A 49 17.26 0.45 -4.77
CA LEU A 49 16.84 1.70 -5.39
C LEU A 49 16.05 2.59 -4.41
N SER A 50 15.20 1.99 -3.57
CA SER A 50 14.50 2.67 -2.47
C SER A 50 15.48 3.28 -1.47
N ALA A 51 16.49 2.51 -1.05
CA ALA A 51 17.47 2.94 -0.07
C ALA A 51 18.34 4.08 -0.60
N VAL A 52 18.79 4.00 -1.86
CA VAL A 52 19.53 5.07 -2.53
C VAL A 52 18.64 6.31 -2.65
N GLY A 53 17.38 6.17 -3.09
CA GLY A 53 16.44 7.28 -3.18
C GLY A 53 16.22 7.98 -1.83
N MET A 54 16.04 7.21 -0.76
CA MET A 54 15.88 7.72 0.60
C MET A 54 17.13 8.43 1.10
N PHE A 55 18.32 7.87 0.87
CA PHE A 55 19.60 8.48 1.25
C PHE A 55 19.83 9.82 0.54
N LEU A 56 19.58 9.87 -0.77
CA LEU A 56 19.69 11.11 -1.55
C LEU A 56 18.66 12.15 -1.10
N MET A 57 17.43 11.72 -0.79
CA MET A 57 16.39 12.62 -0.27
C MET A 57 16.78 13.19 1.10
N GLN A 58 17.37 12.39 1.98
CA GLN A 58 17.86 12.85 3.27
C GLN A 58 18.95 13.92 3.12
N GLN A 59 19.88 13.75 2.18
CA GLN A 59 20.90 14.77 1.91
C GLN A 59 20.29 16.09 1.40
N ARG A 60 19.28 16.01 0.54
CA ARG A 60 18.58 17.20 0.01
C ARG A 60 17.84 17.98 1.08
N LEU A 61 17.32 17.31 2.11
CA LEU A 61 16.65 17.96 3.25
C LEU A 61 17.61 18.78 4.12
N LEU A 62 18.91 18.47 4.08
CA LEU A 62 19.94 19.18 4.85
C LEU A 62 20.49 20.41 4.12
N ASP A 63 20.25 20.53 2.80
CA ASP A 63 20.70 21.65 1.96
C ASP A 63 19.47 22.44 1.45
N PRO A 64 19.22 23.66 1.97
CA PRO A 64 18.07 24.49 1.59
C PRO A 64 17.97 24.78 0.08
N ALA A 65 19.10 24.88 -0.63
CA ALA A 65 19.11 25.12 -2.07
C ALA A 65 18.63 23.90 -2.86
N GLN A 66 19.05 22.70 -2.43
CA GLN A 66 18.59 21.44 -3.03
C GLN A 66 17.15 21.12 -2.64
N TYR A 67 16.74 21.45 -1.41
CA TYR A 67 15.35 21.32 -0.98
C TYR A 67 14.40 22.18 -1.82
N ALA A 68 14.78 23.43 -2.12
CA ALA A 68 13.99 24.31 -2.99
C ALA A 68 13.82 23.75 -4.42
N GLN A 69 14.77 22.95 -4.89
CA GLN A 69 14.75 22.32 -6.22
C GLN A 69 14.23 20.87 -6.21
N GLN A 70 13.80 20.34 -5.07
CA GLN A 70 13.39 18.94 -4.93
C GLN A 70 12.27 18.51 -5.89
N TRP A 71 11.42 19.46 -6.30
CA TRP A 71 10.31 19.25 -7.22
C TRP A 71 10.73 19.21 -8.70
N ILE A 72 11.95 19.66 -9.00
CA ILE A 72 12.49 19.77 -10.37
C ILE A 72 13.32 18.54 -10.71
N ILE A 73 13.96 17.91 -9.72
CA ILE A 73 14.80 16.73 -9.92
C ILE A 73 13.92 15.48 -9.74
N PRO A 74 13.60 14.73 -10.81
CA PRO A 74 12.90 13.46 -10.67
C PRO A 74 13.67 12.60 -9.67
N ALA A 75 12.96 12.01 -8.70
CA ALA A 75 13.55 10.97 -7.87
C ALA A 75 13.92 9.82 -8.82
N LEU A 76 15.20 9.78 -9.22
CA LEU A 76 15.70 8.82 -10.20
C LEU A 76 15.29 7.41 -9.76
N GLY A 77 14.47 6.77 -10.57
CA GLY A 77 14.02 5.42 -10.32
C GLY A 77 12.82 5.28 -9.38
N TYR A 78 12.14 6.35 -8.96
CA TYR A 78 10.93 6.25 -8.12
C TYR A 78 9.84 5.37 -8.76
N ASP A 79 9.53 5.59 -10.03
CA ASP A 79 8.49 4.81 -10.73
C ASP A 79 8.90 3.34 -10.86
N VAL A 80 10.18 3.10 -11.17
CA VAL A 80 10.76 1.76 -11.31
C VAL A 80 10.76 1.03 -9.96
N GLN A 81 11.25 1.69 -8.92
CA GLN A 81 11.25 1.20 -7.54
C GLN A 81 9.83 0.83 -7.11
N ARG A 82 8.85 1.70 -7.36
CA ARG A 82 7.46 1.49 -6.96
C ARG A 82 6.81 0.32 -7.72
N ALA A 83 7.04 0.22 -9.03
CA ALA A 83 6.57 -0.92 -9.83
C ALA A 83 7.15 -2.24 -9.31
N LEU A 84 8.47 -2.28 -9.09
CA LEU A 84 9.16 -3.46 -8.57
C LEU A 84 8.66 -3.81 -7.17
N ALA A 85 8.57 -2.84 -6.26
CA ALA A 85 8.02 -3.06 -4.94
C ALA A 85 6.60 -3.63 -5.02
N GLY A 86 5.72 -3.08 -5.86
CA GLY A 86 4.36 -3.60 -6.05
C GLY A 86 4.35 -5.06 -6.51
N ILE A 87 5.15 -5.41 -7.51
CA ILE A 87 5.30 -6.80 -8.01
C ILE A 87 5.85 -7.72 -6.92
N GLY A 88 6.82 -7.26 -6.14
CA GLY A 88 7.41 -8.01 -5.02
C GLY A 88 6.39 -8.31 -3.94
N HIS A 89 5.66 -7.30 -3.46
CA HIS A 89 4.60 -7.47 -2.46
C HIS A 89 3.49 -8.41 -2.97
N ALA A 90 3.06 -8.25 -4.23
CA ALA A 90 2.05 -9.12 -4.82
C ALA A 90 2.55 -10.58 -4.91
N SER A 91 3.80 -10.79 -5.32
CA SER A 91 4.44 -12.12 -5.36
C SER A 91 4.48 -12.74 -3.97
N LEU A 92 4.87 -11.96 -2.96
CA LEU A 92 4.94 -12.41 -1.56
C LEU A 92 3.57 -12.87 -1.06
N VAL A 93 2.53 -12.07 -1.26
CA VAL A 93 1.16 -12.40 -0.83
C VAL A 93 0.68 -13.69 -1.51
N ILE A 94 0.93 -13.86 -2.81
CA ILE A 94 0.54 -15.08 -3.54
C ILE A 94 1.32 -16.30 -3.05
N LEU A 95 2.62 -16.16 -2.75
CA LEU A 95 3.43 -17.24 -2.19
C LEU A 95 2.96 -17.63 -0.78
N LEU A 96 2.63 -16.66 0.06
CA LEU A 96 2.04 -16.89 1.39
C LEU A 96 0.68 -17.58 1.29
N TYR A 97 -0.14 -17.20 0.29
CA TYR A 97 -1.41 -17.86 0.00
C TYR A 97 -1.21 -19.31 -0.41
N ARG A 98 -0.24 -19.60 -1.27
CA ARG A 98 0.08 -20.97 -1.71
C ARG A 98 0.69 -21.83 -0.61
N SER A 99 1.48 -21.24 0.29
CA SER A 99 2.16 -22.00 1.33
C SER A 99 1.23 -22.47 2.45
N GLY A 100 0.07 -21.81 2.61
CA GLY A 100 -0.89 -22.16 3.66
C GLY A 100 -0.38 -21.93 5.08
N VAL A 101 0.69 -21.15 5.26
CA VAL A 101 1.35 -20.96 6.58
C VAL A 101 0.52 -20.09 7.52
N VAL A 102 -0.24 -19.11 6.99
CA VAL A 102 -1.04 -18.17 7.78
C VAL A 102 -2.47 -18.01 7.25
N PRO A 103 -3.27 -19.10 7.20
CA PRO A 103 -4.58 -19.10 6.54
C PRO A 103 -5.58 -18.17 7.24
N TRP A 104 -5.49 -18.04 8.58
CA TRP A 104 -6.33 -17.14 9.36
C TRP A 104 -6.09 -15.66 8.98
N LEU A 105 -4.82 -15.28 8.78
CA LEU A 105 -4.46 -13.90 8.44
C LEU A 105 -4.91 -13.58 7.03
N LEU A 106 -4.69 -14.49 6.08
CA LEU A 106 -5.13 -14.31 4.70
C LEU A 106 -6.66 -14.23 4.59
N LYS A 107 -7.39 -15.02 5.38
CA LYS A 107 -8.85 -14.91 5.48
C LYS A 107 -9.27 -13.55 6.04
N ALA A 108 -8.60 -13.07 7.10
CA ALA A 108 -8.89 -11.75 7.67
C ALA A 108 -8.61 -10.60 6.68
N LEU A 109 -7.47 -10.67 5.97
CA LEU A 109 -7.14 -9.72 4.91
C LEU A 109 -8.11 -9.78 3.73
N ALA A 110 -8.58 -10.98 3.36
CA ALA A 110 -9.60 -11.15 2.33
C ALA A 110 -10.93 -10.50 2.74
N ASN A 111 -11.34 -10.63 3.99
CA ASN A 111 -12.53 -9.96 4.53
C ASN A 111 -12.40 -8.44 4.42
N VAL A 112 -11.24 -7.89 4.81
CA VAL A 112 -10.97 -6.44 4.68
C VAL A 112 -10.99 -6.00 3.22
N GLY A 113 -10.45 -6.82 2.31
CA GLY A 113 -10.44 -6.54 0.87
C GLY A 113 -11.83 -6.57 0.23
N GLN A 114 -12.75 -7.44 0.68
CA GLN A 114 -14.14 -7.45 0.23
C GLN A 114 -14.92 -6.20 0.64
N MET A 115 -14.48 -5.54 1.70
CA MET A 115 -15.07 -4.32 2.23
C MET A 115 -14.17 -3.10 2.01
N ALA A 116 -13.40 -3.07 0.91
CA ALA A 116 -12.36 -2.06 0.70
C ALA A 116 -12.88 -0.62 0.74
N PHE A 117 -14.08 -0.35 0.19
CA PHE A 117 -14.64 0.99 0.16
C PHE A 117 -15.18 1.40 1.53
N SER A 118 -15.94 0.52 2.19
CA SER A 118 -16.42 0.72 3.55
C SER A 118 -15.26 0.93 4.54
N ASN A 119 -14.20 0.13 4.44
CA ASN A 119 -13.02 0.25 5.28
C ASN A 119 -12.23 1.54 5.02
N TYR A 120 -12.17 2.00 3.78
CA TYR A 120 -11.57 3.30 3.45
C TYR A 120 -12.32 4.44 4.13
N ILE A 121 -13.66 4.43 4.10
CA ILE A 121 -14.48 5.44 4.79
C ILE A 121 -14.34 5.31 6.30
N LEU A 122 -14.41 4.09 6.85
CA LEU A 122 -14.21 3.84 8.28
C LEU A 122 -12.86 4.36 8.77
N GLN A 123 -11.78 4.04 8.06
CA GLN A 123 -10.45 4.55 8.35
C GLN A 123 -10.40 6.08 8.29
N THR A 124 -11.03 6.69 7.28
CA THR A 124 -11.12 8.14 7.15
C THR A 124 -11.84 8.74 8.36
N LEU A 125 -12.96 8.18 8.79
CA LEU A 125 -13.68 8.61 9.99
C LEU A 125 -12.81 8.47 11.24
N CYS A 126 -12.17 7.32 11.46
CA CYS A 126 -11.29 7.09 12.60
C CYS A 126 -10.13 8.11 12.64
N CYS A 127 -9.40 8.28 11.55
CA CYS A 127 -8.25 9.17 11.49
C CYS A 127 -8.67 10.64 11.63
N THR A 128 -9.74 11.05 10.97
CA THR A 128 -10.18 12.45 11.01
C THR A 128 -10.76 12.82 12.37
N LEU A 129 -11.52 11.94 13.02
CA LEU A 129 -11.96 12.13 14.41
C LEU A 129 -10.78 12.13 15.39
N PHE A 130 -9.73 11.34 15.15
CA PHE A 130 -8.59 11.29 16.04
C PHE A 130 -7.70 12.54 15.92
N PHE A 131 -7.35 12.94 14.69
CA PHE A 131 -6.38 14.01 14.46
C PHE A 131 -6.99 15.41 14.40
N ASN A 132 -8.18 15.59 13.82
CA ASN A 132 -8.72 16.93 13.57
C ASN A 132 -9.31 17.57 14.84
N GLY A 133 -9.32 18.91 14.85
CA GLY A 133 -9.76 19.70 16.00
C GLY A 133 -11.25 19.57 16.38
N TYR A 134 -12.10 19.10 15.46
CA TYR A 134 -13.50 18.78 15.77
C TYR A 134 -13.68 17.42 16.46
N GLY A 135 -12.63 16.60 16.52
CA GLY A 135 -12.62 15.34 17.25
C GLY A 135 -11.71 15.43 18.47
N LEU A 136 -10.65 14.63 18.52
CA LEU A 136 -9.70 14.60 19.64
C LEU A 136 -8.51 15.58 19.48
N GLY A 137 -8.31 16.13 18.27
CA GLY A 137 -7.31 17.17 18.03
C GLY A 137 -5.86 16.74 18.27
N TYR A 138 -5.49 15.51 17.92
CA TYR A 138 -4.10 15.00 18.06
C TYR A 138 -3.14 15.39 16.92
N TYR A 139 -3.57 16.23 15.98
CA TYR A 139 -2.71 16.69 14.89
C TYR A 139 -1.40 17.31 15.41
N GLY A 140 -0.27 16.79 14.94
CA GLY A 140 1.07 17.28 15.30
C GLY A 140 1.51 17.00 16.74
N LYS A 141 0.72 16.27 17.54
CA LYS A 141 1.02 16.01 18.97
C LYS A 141 1.77 14.69 19.23
N LEU A 142 1.84 13.81 18.24
CA LEU A 142 2.44 12.48 18.38
C LEU A 142 3.83 12.42 17.75
N ALA A 143 4.73 11.69 18.39
CA ALA A 143 6.00 11.30 17.79
C ALA A 143 5.78 10.30 16.65
N TYR A 144 6.75 10.22 15.73
CA TYR A 144 6.64 9.38 14.52
C TYR A 144 6.33 7.90 14.84
N HIS A 145 6.93 7.34 15.88
CA HIS A 145 6.69 5.95 16.25
C HIS A 145 5.29 5.73 16.86
N GLN A 146 4.72 6.74 17.53
CA GLN A 146 3.38 6.67 18.13
C GLN A 146 2.28 6.59 17.06
N LEU A 147 2.55 7.10 15.86
CA LEU A 147 1.64 6.96 14.72
C LEU A 147 1.41 5.49 14.35
N TYR A 148 2.40 4.61 14.53
CA TYR A 148 2.22 3.18 14.29
C TYR A 148 1.24 2.53 15.27
N TYR A 149 1.09 3.06 16.49
CA TYR A 149 0.07 2.60 17.42
C TYR A 149 -1.34 2.97 16.93
N VAL A 150 -1.51 4.18 16.38
CA VAL A 150 -2.78 4.59 15.75
C VAL A 150 -3.09 3.68 14.57
N VAL A 151 -2.10 3.40 13.70
CA VAL A 151 -2.25 2.46 12.58
C VAL A 151 -2.68 1.08 13.07
N ALA A 152 -2.03 0.54 14.11
CA ALA A 152 -2.38 -0.76 14.68
C ALA A 152 -3.83 -0.80 15.19
N VAL A 153 -4.28 0.25 15.89
CA VAL A 153 -5.67 0.36 16.37
C VAL A 153 -6.66 0.42 15.21
N VAL A 154 -6.39 1.23 14.19
CA VAL A 154 -7.25 1.31 12.99
C VAL A 154 -7.31 -0.04 12.26
N TRP A 155 -6.19 -0.76 12.16
CA TRP A 155 -6.18 -2.09 11.56
C TRP A 155 -6.99 -3.11 12.37
N ILE A 156 -6.88 -3.11 13.70
CA ILE A 156 -7.70 -3.97 14.56
C ILE A 156 -9.19 -3.68 14.31
N ILE A 157 -9.58 -2.41 14.27
CA ILE A 157 -10.97 -2.02 13.97
C ILE A 157 -11.41 -2.57 12.61
N ASN A 158 -10.63 -2.35 11.54
CA ASN A 158 -10.98 -2.83 10.20
C ASN A 158 -11.07 -4.35 10.13
N LEU A 159 -10.12 -5.08 10.72
CA LEU A 159 -10.08 -6.54 10.72
C LEU A 159 -11.28 -7.12 11.49
N THR A 160 -11.55 -6.61 12.68
CA THR A 160 -12.67 -7.08 13.52
C THR A 160 -14.00 -6.72 12.88
N PHE A 161 -14.19 -5.47 12.45
CA PHE A 161 -15.42 -5.02 11.80
C PHE A 161 -15.71 -5.83 10.54
N SER A 162 -14.73 -5.98 9.64
CA SER A 162 -14.90 -6.75 8.41
C SER A 162 -15.22 -8.22 8.68
N ALA A 163 -14.56 -8.82 9.67
CA ALA A 163 -14.79 -10.22 10.02
C ALA A 163 -16.17 -10.46 10.63
N ILE A 164 -16.68 -9.54 11.46
CA ILE A 164 -18.02 -9.66 12.05
C ILE A 164 -19.08 -9.38 10.99
N TRP A 165 -18.93 -8.31 10.21
CA TRP A 165 -19.91 -7.90 9.21
C TRP A 165 -20.17 -8.99 8.17
N LEU A 166 -19.11 -9.60 7.64
CA LEU A 166 -19.21 -10.65 6.62
C LEU A 166 -19.71 -12.01 7.16
N GLN A 167 -19.97 -12.13 8.47
CA GLN A 167 -20.74 -13.27 8.99
C GLN A 167 -22.23 -13.15 8.71
N PHE A 168 -22.73 -11.91 8.55
CA PHE A 168 -24.15 -11.62 8.38
C PHE A 168 -24.49 -11.14 6.97
N TYR A 169 -23.54 -10.51 6.27
CA TYR A 169 -23.76 -9.89 4.96
C TYR A 169 -22.70 -10.35 3.93
N GLN A 170 -23.04 -10.33 2.65
CA GLN A 170 -22.12 -10.74 1.57
C GLN A 170 -21.15 -9.63 1.12
N PHE A 171 -21.54 -8.38 1.29
CA PHE A 171 -20.76 -7.20 0.90
C PHE A 171 -20.75 -6.19 2.04
N GLY A 172 -19.74 -5.32 2.07
CA GLY A 172 -19.69 -4.24 3.05
C GLY A 172 -20.83 -3.23 2.87
N PRO A 173 -21.15 -2.41 3.88
CA PRO A 173 -22.31 -1.53 3.88
C PRO A 173 -22.40 -0.59 2.67
N LEU A 174 -21.26 -0.09 2.19
CA LEU A 174 -21.18 0.88 1.10
C LEU A 174 -20.94 0.23 -0.26
N GLU A 175 -20.71 -1.07 -0.31
CA GLU A 175 -20.46 -1.85 -1.52
C GLU A 175 -21.74 -2.30 -2.22
N TRP A 176 -22.92 -2.07 -1.63
CA TRP A 176 -24.24 -2.46 -2.19
C TRP A 176 -24.78 -1.51 -3.27
N ALA A 177 -24.04 -0.45 -3.61
CA ALA A 177 -24.47 0.58 -4.56
C ALA A 177 -24.31 0.16 -6.03
#